data_AF-A0A0M9BS80-F1
#
_entry.id   AF-A0A0M9BS80-F1
#
_cell.length_a   1.000
_cell.length_b   1.000
_cell.length_c   1.000
_cell.angle_alpha   90.00
_cell.angle_beta   90.00
_cell.angle_gamma   90.00
#
_symmetry.space_group_name_H-M   'P 1'
#
loop_
_entity.id
_entity.type
_entity.pdbx_description
1 polymer ?
#
loop_
_entity_poly.entity_id
_entity_poly.type
_entity_poly.pdbx_seq_one_letter_code
_entity_poly.pdbx_strand_id
1 'polypeptide(L)'
;WNMFVMMKFIQGIPEALIESAEIDGANPVRILFVIIMPLSKPMLAAIGLFTAVGHWNDWFSGAFYVSDQSLIPVQTFLQQLLSAQDISTVLGSNNNQEALARGTMLSNVTLMSIKMATVMVSALPILCVYPFLQKYFVKGVLIGSVKG
;
A
#
# COMPACT_ATOMS: atom_id res chain seq x y z
N TRP A 1 16.37 -0.48 3.18
CA TRP A 1 15.87 -1.43 4.18
C TRP A 1 15.42 -2.75 3.57
N ASN A 2 14.39 -2.77 2.70
CA ASN A 2 13.84 -4.00 2.11
C ASN A 2 14.89 -4.90 1.44
N MET A 3 15.90 -4.32 0.78
CA MET A 3 17.02 -5.06 0.20
C MET A 3 17.81 -5.86 1.25
N PHE A 4 18.11 -5.30 2.42
CA PHE A 4 18.83 -6.00 3.48
C PHE A 4 18.02 -7.18 4.05
N VAL A 5 16.71 -6.99 4.22
CA VAL A 5 15.80 -8.06 4.69
C VAL A 5 15.77 -9.21 3.67
N MET A 6 15.64 -8.89 2.38
CA MET A 6 15.64 -9.89 1.32
C MET A 6 16.99 -10.61 1.21
N MET A 7 18.11 -9.87 1.32
CA MET A 7 19.45 -10.45 1.29
C MET A 7 19.65 -11.45 2.43
N LYS A 8 19.21 -11.11 3.65
CA LYS A 8 19.27 -12.02 4.80
C LYS A 8 18.39 -13.25 4.62
N PHE A 9 17.21 -13.10 4.03
CA PHE A 9 16.35 -14.24 3.71
C PHE A 9 17.01 -15.20 2.71
N ILE A 10 17.58 -14.68 1.62
CA ILE A 10 18.28 -15.49 0.61
C ILE A 10 19.50 -16.18 1.21
N GLN A 11 20.28 -15.48 2.05
CA GLN A 11 21.42 -16.08 2.79
C GLN A 11 21.00 -17.19 3.76
N GLY A 12 19.74 -17.23 4.18
CA GLY A 12 19.19 -18.30 5.01
C GLY A 12 18.77 -19.55 4.24
N ILE A 13 18.79 -19.52 2.91
CA ILE A 13 18.47 -20.68 2.07
C ILE A 13 19.68 -21.63 2.10
N PRO A 14 19.49 -22.94 2.37
CA PRO A 14 20.60 -23.90 2.41
C PRO A 14 21.39 -23.95 1.10
N GLU A 15 22.71 -23.79 1.18
CA GLU A 15 23.62 -23.84 0.00
C GLU A 15 23.55 -25.19 -0.73
N ALA A 16 23.27 -26.28 -0.01
CA ALA A 16 23.10 -27.62 -0.58
C ALA A 16 22.03 -27.69 -1.69
N LEU A 17 20.98 -26.83 -1.64
CA LEU A 17 19.98 -26.76 -2.71
C LEU A 17 20.53 -26.15 -4.00
N ILE A 18 21.48 -25.21 -3.86
CA ILE A 18 22.14 -24.55 -4.98
C ILE A 18 23.17 -25.52 -5.59
N GLU A 19 24.03 -26.12 -4.76
CA GLU A 19 25.03 -27.10 -5.21
C GLU A 19 24.37 -28.29 -5.93
N SER A 20 23.26 -28.82 -5.40
CA SER A 20 22.53 -29.91 -6.06
C SER A 20 22.01 -29.51 -7.44
N ALA A 21 21.50 -28.28 -7.58
CA ALA A 21 21.02 -27.78 -8.86
C ALA A 21 22.16 -27.53 -9.86
N GLU A 22 23.33 -27.12 -9.38
CA GLU A 22 24.54 -26.97 -10.21
C GLU A 22 25.07 -28.32 -10.70
N ILE A 23 25.04 -29.36 -9.85
CA ILE A 23 25.38 -30.75 -10.23
C ILE A 23 24.41 -31.26 -11.31
N ASP A 24 23.12 -30.91 -11.21
CA ASP A 24 22.10 -31.21 -12.23
C ASP A 24 22.24 -30.36 -13.52
N GLY A 25 23.28 -29.51 -13.62
CA GLY A 25 23.57 -28.68 -14.78
C GLY A 25 22.68 -27.44 -14.90
N ALA A 26 22.03 -26.99 -13.82
CA ALA A 26 21.25 -25.76 -13.85
C ALA A 26 22.17 -24.53 -13.92
N ASN A 27 21.91 -23.65 -14.90
CA ASN A 27 22.54 -22.33 -14.98
C ASN A 27 22.08 -21.44 -13.79
N PRO A 28 22.94 -20.56 -13.24
CA PRO A 28 22.59 -19.56 -12.22
C PRO A 28 21.26 -18.82 -12.43
N VAL A 29 20.92 -18.43 -13.67
CA VAL A 29 19.64 -17.76 -13.96
C VAL A 29 18.45 -18.69 -13.70
N ARG A 30 18.59 -19.97 -14.04
CA ARG A 30 17.57 -20.99 -13.77
C ARG A 30 17.43 -21.20 -12.26
N ILE A 31 18.54 -21.27 -11.52
CA ILE A 31 18.53 -21.40 -10.05
C ILE A 31 17.78 -20.22 -9.41
N LEU A 32 18.02 -18.99 -9.87
CA LEU A 32 17.32 -17.80 -9.39
C LEU A 32 15.80 -17.90 -9.55
N PHE A 33 15.31 -18.20 -10.75
CA PHE A 33 13.87 -18.19 -11.04
C PHE A 33 13.14 -19.46 -10.60
N VAL A 34 13.81 -20.61 -10.59
CA VAL A 34 13.19 -21.91 -10.31
C VAL A 34 13.32 -22.31 -8.84
N ILE A 35 14.36 -21.87 -8.14
CA ILE A 35 14.62 -22.25 -6.74
C ILE A 35 14.47 -21.03 -5.82
N ILE A 36 15.28 -19.99 -6.02
CA ILE A 36 15.35 -18.85 -5.09
C ILE A 36 14.04 -18.05 -5.05
N MET A 37 13.49 -17.69 -6.22
CA MET A 37 12.23 -16.93 -6.35
C MET A 37 11.03 -17.62 -5.68
N PRO A 38 10.71 -18.90 -5.97
CA PRO A 38 9.59 -19.56 -5.32
C PRO A 38 9.77 -19.75 -3.81
N LEU A 39 10.98 -20.03 -3.34
CA LEU A 39 11.27 -20.10 -1.89
C LEU A 39 11.12 -18.74 -1.21
N SER A 40 11.39 -17.66 -1.94
CA SER A 40 11.28 -16.28 -1.45
C SER A 40 9.90 -15.65 -1.61
N LYS A 41 8.91 -16.36 -2.17
CA LYS A 41 7.51 -15.88 -2.30
C LYS A 41 6.91 -15.35 -0.99
N PRO A 42 7.07 -16.00 0.18
CA PRO A 42 6.51 -15.48 1.43
C PRO A 42 7.15 -14.14 1.85
N MET A 43 8.46 -14.01 1.69
CA MET A 43 9.19 -12.78 2.03
C MET A 43 8.84 -11.64 1.07
N LEU A 44 8.78 -11.92 -0.24
CA LEU A 44 8.35 -10.96 -1.25
C LEU A 44 6.91 -10.49 -1.03
N ALA A 45 6.01 -11.38 -0.61
CA ALA A 45 4.64 -11.01 -0.26
C ALA A 45 4.61 -10.08 0.95
N ALA A 46 5.40 -10.33 2.00
CA ALA A 46 5.49 -9.47 3.16
C ALA A 46 6.06 -8.07 2.80
N ILE A 47 7.17 -8.01 2.08
CA ILE A 47 7.79 -6.75 1.64
C ILE A 47 6.83 -5.97 0.73
N GLY A 48 6.23 -6.64 -0.24
CA GLY A 48 5.26 -6.05 -1.17
C GLY A 48 4.05 -5.48 -0.44
N LEU A 49 3.55 -6.19 0.56
CA LEU A 49 2.49 -5.70 1.42
C LEU A 49 2.89 -4.41 2.14
N PHE A 50 3.96 -4.44 2.93
CA PHE A 50 4.33 -3.27 3.74
C PHE A 50 4.65 -2.05 2.86
N THR A 51 5.22 -2.30 1.67
CA THR A 51 5.47 -1.26 0.68
C THR A 51 4.17 -0.70 0.11
N ALA A 52 3.21 -1.55 -0.27
CA ALA A 52 1.91 -1.12 -0.80
C ALA A 52 1.10 -0.34 0.24
N VAL A 53 1.05 -0.81 1.49
CA VAL A 53 0.40 -0.10 2.59
C VAL A 53 1.11 1.23 2.87
N GLY A 54 2.44 1.25 2.83
CA GLY A 54 3.22 2.48 2.97
C GLY A 54 2.85 3.52 1.92
N HIS A 55 2.88 3.14 0.64
CA HIS A 55 2.47 4.02 -0.46
C HIS A 55 1.00 4.42 -0.39
N TRP A 56 0.12 3.51 0.01
CA TRP A 56 -1.31 3.82 0.17
C TRP A 56 -1.56 4.85 1.26
N ASN A 57 -0.71 4.93 2.29
CA ASN A 57 -0.82 5.88 3.40
C ASN A 57 0.04 7.14 3.21
N ASP A 58 0.77 7.25 2.10
CA ASP A 58 1.66 8.37 1.84
C ASP A 58 0.87 9.60 1.37
N TRP A 59 0.51 10.45 2.32
CA TRP A 59 -0.12 11.74 2.06
C TRP A 59 0.92 12.84 1.75
N PHE A 60 2.15 12.69 2.25
CA PHE A 60 3.16 13.76 2.27
C PHE A 60 3.79 13.96 0.90
N SER A 61 4.17 12.86 0.22
CA SER A 61 4.76 12.96 -1.12
C SER A 61 3.80 13.60 -2.11
N GLY A 62 2.50 13.26 -2.05
CA GLY A 62 1.49 13.90 -2.88
C GLY A 62 1.35 15.39 -2.58
N ALA A 63 1.38 15.79 -1.30
CA ALA A 63 1.27 17.19 -0.91
C ALA A 63 2.45 18.05 -1.40
N PHE A 64 3.64 17.45 -1.52
CA PHE A 64 4.86 18.18 -1.86
C PHE A 64 5.18 18.15 -3.37
N TYR A 65 4.95 17.03 -4.04
CA TYR A 65 5.38 16.83 -5.42
C TYR A 65 4.26 16.99 -6.47
N VAL A 66 2.99 16.96 -6.06
CA VAL A 66 1.85 17.05 -7.00
C VAL A 66 1.27 18.46 -6.99
N SER A 67 1.40 19.14 -8.13
CA SER A 67 0.82 20.48 -8.36
C SER A 67 -0.51 20.44 -9.13
N ASP A 68 -0.78 19.37 -9.87
CA ASP A 68 -2.01 19.20 -10.66
C ASP A 68 -3.12 18.58 -9.79
N GLN A 69 -4.27 19.26 -9.70
CA GLN A 69 -5.43 18.82 -8.92
C GLN A 69 -5.94 17.43 -9.33
N SER A 70 -5.80 17.06 -10.61
CA SER A 70 -6.28 15.76 -11.12
C SER A 70 -5.41 14.58 -10.71
N LEU A 71 -4.19 14.84 -10.24
CA LEU A 71 -3.21 13.82 -9.85
C LEU A 71 -3.07 13.69 -8.33
N ILE A 72 -3.85 14.45 -7.55
CA ILE A 72 -3.74 14.44 -6.09
C ILE A 72 -4.14 13.05 -5.54
N PRO A 73 -3.24 12.38 -4.80
CA PRO A 73 -3.56 11.10 -4.18
C PRO A 73 -4.69 11.24 -3.14
N VAL A 74 -5.47 10.17 -2.99
CA VAL A 74 -6.62 10.13 -2.05
C VAL A 74 -6.20 10.50 -0.62
N GLN A 75 -5.03 10.06 -0.15
CA GLN A 75 -4.56 10.41 1.20
C GLN A 75 -4.16 11.87 1.34
N THR A 76 -3.55 12.46 0.33
CA THR A 76 -3.22 13.88 0.31
C THR A 76 -4.49 14.72 0.36
N PHE A 77 -5.50 14.35 -0.44
CA PHE A 77 -6.81 15.00 -0.42
C PHE A 77 -7.49 14.86 0.94
N LEU A 78 -7.47 13.65 1.54
CA LEU A 78 -8.01 13.42 2.88
C LEU A 78 -7.29 14.30 3.92
N GLN A 79 -5.97 14.41 3.87
CA GLN A 79 -5.20 15.27 4.77
C GLN A 79 -5.59 16.75 4.62
N GLN A 80 -5.72 17.25 3.38
CA GLN A 80 -6.17 18.62 3.10
C GLN A 80 -7.57 18.86 3.65
N LEU A 81 -8.49 17.91 3.45
CA LEU A 81 -9.85 17.98 3.96
C LEU A 81 -9.84 18.02 5.50
N LEU A 82 -9.08 17.15 6.16
CA LEU A 82 -8.96 17.11 7.63
C LEU A 82 -8.45 18.44 8.21
N SER A 83 -7.45 19.05 7.56
CA SER A 83 -6.89 20.36 7.94
C SER A 83 -7.78 21.54 7.59
N ALA A 84 -8.71 21.41 6.65
CA ALA A 84 -9.62 22.48 6.27
C ALA A 84 -10.64 22.78 7.39
N GLN A 85 -10.87 24.08 7.61
CA GLN A 85 -11.87 24.60 8.55
C GLN A 85 -13.23 24.82 7.88
N ASP A 86 -13.24 25.12 6.58
CA ASP A 86 -14.45 25.34 5.77
C ASP A 86 -14.43 24.51 4.48
N ILE A 87 -15.61 24.16 3.96
CA ILE A 87 -15.77 23.36 2.72
C ILE A 87 -15.27 24.12 1.48
N SER A 88 -15.37 25.45 1.49
CA SER A 88 -15.01 26.34 0.38
C SER A 88 -13.50 26.33 0.07
N THR A 89 -12.65 26.04 1.05
CA THR A 89 -11.19 26.00 0.86
C THR A 89 -10.71 24.72 0.17
N VAL A 90 -11.52 23.65 0.19
CA VAL A 90 -11.16 22.34 -0.40
C VAL A 90 -11.75 22.15 -1.80
N LEU A 91 -12.95 22.68 -2.05
CA LEU A 91 -13.63 22.55 -3.35
C LEU A 91 -13.21 23.59 -4.38
N GLY A 92 -12.33 24.53 -4.01
CA GLY A 92 -11.91 25.64 -4.84
C GLY A 92 -13.02 26.67 -5.03
N SER A 93 -12.73 27.94 -4.76
CA SER A 93 -13.56 29.07 -5.20
C SER A 93 -13.53 29.14 -6.73
N ASN A 94 -14.35 28.35 -7.39
CA ASN A 94 -14.72 28.58 -8.77
C ASN A 94 -15.72 29.75 -8.77
N ASN A 95 -15.33 30.89 -9.33
CA ASN A 95 -16.12 32.13 -9.45
C ASN A 95 -17.39 32.01 -10.33
N ASN A 96 -17.94 30.80 -10.47
CA ASN A 96 -19.22 30.58 -11.13
C ASN A 96 -20.32 30.70 -10.08
N GLN A 97 -21.13 31.76 -10.21
CA GLN A 97 -22.29 32.10 -9.38
C GLN A 97 -23.26 30.91 -9.17
N GLU A 98 -23.21 29.90 -10.02
CA GLU A 98 -24.01 28.66 -9.97
C GLU A 98 -23.49 27.62 -8.95
N ALA A 99 -22.21 27.67 -8.58
CA ALA A 99 -21.64 26.82 -7.52
C ALA A 99 -22.08 27.28 -6.12
N LEU A 100 -22.35 28.58 -5.95
CA LEU A 100 -22.85 29.16 -4.70
C LEU A 100 -24.28 28.70 -4.38
N ALA A 101 -25.12 28.52 -5.41
CA ALA A 101 -26.48 27.99 -5.28
C ALA A 101 -26.51 26.48 -4.95
N ARG A 102 -25.46 25.73 -5.31
CA ARG A 102 -25.24 24.37 -4.77
C ARG A 102 -24.71 24.39 -3.34
N GLY A 103 -23.98 25.45 -2.96
CA GLY A 103 -23.52 25.69 -1.58
C GLY A 103 -24.66 25.80 -0.56
N THR A 104 -25.80 26.37 -0.93
CA THR A 104 -26.99 26.45 -0.06
C THR A 104 -27.74 25.12 0.07
N MET A 105 -27.74 24.25 -0.95
CA MET A 105 -28.25 22.86 -0.81
C MET A 105 -27.28 21.93 -0.07
N LEU A 106 -25.99 22.25 -0.06
CA LEU A 106 -24.96 21.59 0.75
C LEU A 106 -24.89 22.11 2.20
N SER A 107 -25.69 23.12 2.57
CA SER A 107 -25.76 23.66 3.94
C SER A 107 -26.22 22.63 4.98
N ASN A 108 -26.82 21.51 4.56
CA ASN A 108 -27.17 20.39 5.44
C ASN A 108 -26.09 19.31 5.54
N VAL A 109 -24.99 19.45 4.81
CA VAL A 109 -23.84 18.54 4.89
C VAL A 109 -22.73 19.24 5.66
N THR A 110 -22.68 18.98 6.97
CA THR A 110 -21.59 19.44 7.82
C THR A 110 -20.26 18.94 7.26
N LEU A 111 -19.21 19.78 7.27
CA LEU A 111 -17.83 19.40 6.88
C LEU A 111 -17.37 18.10 7.57
N MET A 112 -17.86 17.87 8.79
CA MET A 112 -17.65 16.64 9.54
C MET A 112 -18.16 15.38 8.83
N SER A 113 -19.35 15.43 8.20
CA SER A 113 -19.91 14.29 7.47
C SER A 113 -19.07 13.94 6.24
N ILE A 114 -18.55 14.95 5.52
CA ILE A 114 -17.66 14.74 4.36
C ILE A 114 -16.31 14.17 4.81
N LYS A 115 -15.73 14.69 5.91
CA LYS A 115 -14.52 14.16 6.53
C LYS A 115 -14.68 12.67 6.85
N MET A 116 -15.73 12.32 7.58
CA MET A 116 -15.97 10.93 8.00
C MET A 116 -16.28 10.01 6.81
N ALA A 117 -17.04 10.47 5.82
CA ALA A 117 -17.30 9.70 4.60
C ALA A 117 -16.00 9.42 3.83
N THR A 118 -15.13 10.42 3.70
CA THR A 118 -13.84 10.27 2.99
C THR A 118 -12.91 9.30 3.72
N VAL A 119 -12.87 9.34 5.06
CA VAL A 119 -12.12 8.37 5.88
C VAL A 119 -12.63 6.94 5.66
N MET A 120 -13.95 6.75 5.63
CA MET A 120 -14.54 5.42 5.40
C MET A 120 -14.18 4.89 4.00
N VAL A 121 -14.26 5.73 2.97
CA VAL A 121 -13.91 5.35 1.59
C VAL A 121 -12.42 5.08 1.44
N SER A 122 -11.54 5.85 2.09
CA SER A 122 -10.08 5.64 2.01
C SER A 122 -9.61 4.40 2.78
N ALA A 123 -10.32 3.99 3.83
CA ALA A 123 -10.02 2.80 4.62
C ALA A 123 -10.51 1.49 3.96
N LEU A 124 -11.55 1.56 3.12
CA LEU A 124 -12.19 0.38 2.51
C LEU A 124 -11.21 -0.48 1.69
N PRO A 125 -10.33 0.06 0.83
CA PRO A 125 -9.38 -0.75 0.08
C PRO A 125 -8.41 -1.52 0.97
N ILE A 126 -7.94 -0.91 2.07
CA ILE A 126 -7.05 -1.58 3.04
C ILE A 126 -7.77 -2.77 3.67
N LEU A 127 -9.04 -2.58 4.07
CA LEU A 127 -9.87 -3.64 4.65
C LEU A 127 -10.12 -4.78 3.65
N CYS A 128 -10.34 -4.48 2.36
CA CYS A 128 -10.50 -5.50 1.33
C CYS A 128 -9.22 -6.32 1.08
N VAL A 129 -8.05 -5.69 1.20
CA VAL A 129 -6.76 -6.38 1.02
C VAL A 129 -6.43 -7.23 2.24
N TYR A 130 -6.83 -6.82 3.46
CA TYR A 130 -6.58 -7.53 4.71
C TYR A 130 -6.80 -9.06 4.70
N PRO A 131 -7.96 -9.61 4.24
CA PRO A 131 -8.19 -11.06 4.22
C PRO A 131 -7.22 -11.81 3.28
N PHE A 132 -6.80 -11.19 2.18
CA PHE A 132 -5.79 -11.79 1.29
C PHE A 132 -4.45 -11.91 2.01
N LEU A 133 -4.06 -10.87 2.75
CA LEU A 133 -2.79 -10.85 3.49
C LEU A 133 -2.78 -11.85 4.63
N GLN A 134 -3.89 -11.94 5.38
CA GLN A 134 -4.05 -12.90 6.47
C GLN A 134 -3.77 -14.33 6.00
N LYS A 135 -4.24 -14.73 4.81
CA LYS A 135 -3.98 -16.06 4.24
C LYS A 135 -2.48 -16.36 4.04
N TYR A 136 -1.68 -15.39 3.62
CA TYR A 136 -0.23 -15.57 3.41
C TYR A 136 0.55 -15.57 4.72
N PHE A 137 0.18 -14.70 5.67
CA PHE A 137 0.82 -14.65 7.00
C PHE A 137 0.53 -15.91 7.82
N VAL A 138 -0.71 -16.42 7.81
CA VAL A 138 -1.09 -17.64 8.53
C VAL A 138 -0.30 -18.85 8.00
N LYS A 139 -0.07 -18.94 6.69
CA LYS A 139 0.79 -20.00 6.11
C LYS A 139 2.26 -19.85 6.50
N GLY A 140 2.78 -18.63 6.59
CA GLY A 140 4.16 -18.36 7.00
C GLY A 140 4.44 -18.72 8.46
N VAL A 141 3.50 -18.41 9.37
CA VAL A 141 3.62 -18.74 10.80
C VAL A 141 3.48 -20.24 11.05
N LEU A 142 2.58 -20.93 10.33
CA LEU A 142 2.39 -22.37 10.48
C LEU A 142 3.62 -23.20 10.04
N ILE A 143 4.39 -22.74 9.04
CA ILE A 143 5.64 -23.40 8.64
C ILE A 143 6.73 -23.25 9.73
N GLY A 144 6.75 -22.11 10.45
CA GLY A 144 7.65 -21.91 11.59
C GLY A 144 7.28 -22.70 12.84
N SER A 145 6.01 -23.09 12.99
CA SER A 145 5.50 -23.77 14.19
C SER A 145 5.63 -25.31 14.16
N VAL A 146 5.96 -25.92 13.02
CA VAL A 146 6.12 -27.38 12.89
C VAL A 146 7.56 -27.84 13.16
N LYS A 147 8.46 -26.92 13.54
CA LYS A 147 9.81 -27.23 14.03
C LYS A 147 9.92 -27.25 15.57
N GLY A 148 8.80 -27.23 16.28
CA GLY A 148 8.71 -27.45 17.72
C GLY A 148 8.23 -28.85 18.05
#